data_AF-A0A523FY95-F1
#
_entry.id   AF-A0A523FY95-F1
#
_cell.length_a   1.000
_cell.length_b   1.000
_cell.length_c   1.000
_cell.angle_alpha   90.00
_cell.angle_beta   90.00
_cell.angle_gamma   90.00
#
_symmetry.space_group_name_H-M   'P 1'
#
loop_
_entity.id
_entity.type
_entity.pdbx_description
1 polymer ?
#
loop_
_entity_poly.entity_id
_entity_poly.type
_entity_poly.pdbx_seq_one_letter_code
_entity_poly.pdbx_strand_id
1 'polypeptide(L)'
;MLVGMSQEKLGEQLGLTFQQIQKYEKGANRIGASRLYQIAQILGVPVQFFFDDMPEEKKPPASGFAEADSAPFVMDFVSSSEGLQLNRAYTSISDGKIRKKVLDLVKALGD
;
A
#
# COMPACT_ATOMS: atom_id res chain seq x y z
N MET A 1 -14.97 15.43 -16.97
CA MET A 1 -14.79 15.58 -15.50
C MET A 1 -15.65 14.54 -14.81
N LEU A 2 -15.02 13.53 -14.19
CA LEU A 2 -15.67 12.32 -13.65
C LEU A 2 -16.58 12.56 -12.42
N VAL A 3 -16.64 13.78 -11.88
CA VAL A 3 -17.39 14.10 -10.64
C VAL A 3 -18.45 15.22 -10.86
N GLY A 4 -18.65 15.71 -12.09
CA GLY A 4 -19.67 16.73 -12.36
C GLY A 4 -19.45 18.12 -11.69
N MET A 5 -18.32 18.32 -11.01
CA MET A 5 -17.91 19.58 -10.40
C MET A 5 -17.06 20.39 -11.39
N SER A 6 -17.27 21.71 -11.48
CA SER A 6 -16.41 22.60 -12.26
C SER A 6 -15.09 22.89 -11.53
N GLN A 7 -14.04 23.17 -12.30
CA GLN A 7 -12.73 23.55 -11.77
C GLN A 7 -12.75 24.84 -10.94
N GLU A 8 -13.61 25.80 -11.31
CA GLU A 8 -13.82 27.04 -10.55
C GLU A 8 -14.37 26.74 -9.15
N LYS A 9 -15.39 25.87 -9.07
CA LYS A 9 -15.99 25.44 -7.80
C LYS A 9 -14.99 24.68 -6.93
N LEU A 10 -14.13 23.85 -7.54
CA LEU A 10 -13.03 23.18 -6.84
C LEU A 10 -12.00 24.20 -6.31
N GLY A 11 -11.64 25.19 -7.13
CA GLY A 11 -10.74 26.28 -6.75
C GLY A 11 -11.26 27.07 -5.56
N GLU A 12 -12.53 27.49 -5.58
CA GLU A 12 -13.20 28.20 -4.49
C GLU A 12 -13.13 27.42 -3.17
N GLN A 13 -13.43 26.11 -3.19
CA GLN A 13 -13.39 25.28 -1.98
C GLN A 13 -11.97 25.05 -1.45
N LEU A 14 -10.94 25.14 -2.30
CA LEU A 14 -9.54 25.00 -1.91
C LEU A 14 -8.87 26.33 -1.55
N GLY A 15 -9.55 27.46 -1.79
CA GLY A 15 -8.96 28.80 -1.70
C GLY A 15 -7.87 29.04 -2.76
N LEU A 16 -8.04 28.46 -3.96
CA LEU A 16 -7.09 28.52 -5.07
C LEU A 16 -7.73 29.19 -6.29
N THR A 17 -6.90 29.86 -7.10
CA THR A 17 -7.35 30.44 -8.36
C THR A 17 -7.62 29.35 -9.40
N PHE A 18 -8.51 29.63 -10.35
CA PHE A 18 -8.77 28.75 -11.50
C PHE A 18 -7.47 28.37 -12.24
N GLN A 19 -6.57 29.34 -12.45
CA GLN A 19 -5.28 29.08 -13.08
C GLN A 19 -4.41 28.09 -12.28
N GLN A 20 -4.48 28.10 -10.95
CA GLN A 20 -3.73 27.16 -10.12
C GLN A 20 -4.29 25.74 -10.25
N ILE A 21 -5.62 25.59 -10.30
CA ILE A 21 -6.25 24.29 -10.56
C ILE A 21 -5.85 23.76 -11.94
N GLN A 22 -5.82 24.61 -12.96
CA GLN A 22 -5.32 24.22 -14.28
C GLN A 22 -3.85 23.76 -14.25
N LYS A 23 -2.99 24.41 -13.44
CA LYS A 23 -1.59 23.98 -13.28
C LYS A 23 -1.47 22.62 -12.61
N TYR A 24 -2.38 22.28 -11.70
CA TYR A 24 -2.46 20.96 -11.08
C TYR A 24 -2.92 19.89 -12.07
N GLU A 25 -4.00 20.14 -12.81
CA GLU A 25 -4.51 19.18 -13.79
C GLU A 25 -3.50 18.89 -14.92
N LYS A 26 -2.76 19.92 -15.36
CA LYS A 26 -1.71 19.77 -16.38
C LYS A 26 -0.40 19.20 -15.84
N GLY A 27 -0.31 18.96 -14.53
CA GLY A 27 0.92 18.48 -13.88
C GLY A 27 2.08 19.50 -13.88
N ALA A 28 1.84 20.76 -14.25
CA ALA A 28 2.85 21.81 -14.24
C ALA A 28 3.30 22.17 -12.81
N ASN A 29 2.37 22.04 -11.85
CA ASN A 29 2.66 22.18 -10.42
C ASN A 29 2.41 20.86 -9.69
N ARG A 30 3.37 20.46 -8.85
CA ARG A 30 3.17 19.33 -7.94
C ARG A 30 2.14 19.67 -6.87
N ILE A 31 1.36 18.67 -6.48
CA ILE A 31 0.38 18.75 -5.39
C ILE A 31 1.00 18.08 -4.16
N GLY A 32 1.08 18.79 -3.04
CA GLY A 32 1.50 18.20 -1.77
C GLY A 32 0.43 17.24 -1.21
N ALA A 33 0.84 16.23 -0.44
CA ALA A 33 -0.06 15.19 0.06
C ALA A 33 -1.28 15.73 0.82
N SER A 34 -1.09 16.75 1.68
CA SER A 34 -2.19 17.41 2.40
C SER A 34 -3.23 18.02 1.45
N ARG A 35 -2.78 18.63 0.34
CA ARG A 35 -3.66 19.23 -0.65
C ARG A 35 -4.38 18.15 -1.47
N LEU A 36 -3.69 17.08 -1.84
CA LEU A 36 -4.29 15.93 -2.53
C LEU A 36 -5.40 15.29 -1.68
N TYR A 37 -5.17 15.16 -0.37
CA TYR A 37 -6.18 14.68 0.57
C TYR A 37 -7.42 15.60 0.62
N GLN A 38 -7.23 16.93 0.67
CA GLN A 38 -8.36 17.87 0.62
C GLN A 38 -9.17 17.75 -0.68
N ILE A 39 -8.49 17.59 -1.81
CA ILE A 39 -9.15 17.38 -3.11
C ILE A 39 -9.97 16.08 -3.08
N ALA A 40 -9.43 15.01 -2.52
CA ALA A 40 -10.14 13.74 -2.36
C ALA A 40 -11.45 13.90 -1.55
N GLN A 41 -11.38 14.63 -0.43
CA GLN A 41 -12.55 14.92 0.41
C GLN A 41 -13.61 15.75 -0.31
N ILE A 42 -13.20 16.79 -1.05
CA ILE A 42 -14.09 17.64 -1.83
C ILE A 42 -14.80 16.85 -2.93
N LEU A 43 -14.07 15.96 -3.60
CA LEU A 43 -14.60 15.14 -4.68
C LEU A 43 -15.35 13.89 -4.18
N GLY A 44 -15.32 13.60 -2.87
CA GLY A 44 -16.00 12.45 -2.28
C GLY A 44 -15.41 11.10 -2.69
N VAL A 45 -14.10 11.07 -3.00
CA VAL A 45 -13.39 9.85 -3.43
C VAL A 45 -12.27 9.49 -2.46
N PRO A 46 -11.88 8.21 -2.34
CA PRO A 46 -10.65 7.82 -1.65
C PRO A 46 -9.43 8.48 -2.30
N VAL A 47 -8.39 8.78 -1.52
CA VAL A 47 -7.16 9.40 -2.06
C VAL A 47 -6.45 8.49 -3.07
N GLN A 48 -6.65 7.18 -2.96
CA GLN A 48 -6.16 6.14 -3.89
C GLN A 48 -6.65 6.35 -5.31
N PHE A 49 -7.83 6.96 -5.50
CA PHE A 49 -8.41 7.26 -6.81
C PHE A 49 -7.45 8.02 -7.74
N PHE A 50 -6.61 8.91 -7.19
CA PHE A 50 -5.63 9.67 -7.98
C PHE A 50 -4.42 8.84 -8.45
N PHE A 51 -4.31 7.59 -7.99
CA PHE A 51 -3.18 6.70 -8.24
C PHE A 51 -3.59 5.42 -9.00
N ASP A 52 -4.89 5.16 -9.19
CA ASP A 52 -5.39 3.91 -9.79
C ASP A 52 -4.88 3.68 -11.22
N ASP A 53 -4.68 4.75 -11.99
CA ASP A 53 -4.14 4.71 -13.37
C ASP A 53 -2.63 5.02 -13.43
N MET A 54 -1.95 5.16 -12.29
CA MET A 54 -0.50 5.27 -12.33
C MET A 54 0.07 3.96 -12.84
N PRO A 55 1.03 3.99 -13.79
CA PRO A 55 1.74 2.78 -14.15
C PRO A 55 2.27 2.17 -12.85
N GLU A 56 2.01 0.89 -12.62
CA GLU A 56 2.75 0.17 -11.60
C GLU A 56 4.22 0.31 -11.98
N GLU A 57 4.91 1.26 -11.33
CA GLU A 57 6.36 1.16 -11.24
C GLU A 57 6.56 -0.20 -10.61
N LYS A 58 7.05 -1.16 -11.42
CA LYS A 58 7.56 -2.44 -10.93
C LYS A 58 8.36 -2.07 -9.71
N LYS A 59 7.81 -2.34 -8.53
CA LYS A 59 8.44 -1.97 -7.27
C LYS A 59 9.88 -2.44 -7.41
N PRO A 60 10.89 -1.55 -7.47
CA PRO A 60 12.23 -2.02 -7.18
C PRO A 60 12.06 -2.72 -5.82
N PRO A 61 12.55 -3.97 -5.70
CA PRO A 61 12.31 -4.77 -4.51
C PRO A 61 12.58 -3.88 -3.31
N ALA A 62 11.56 -3.74 -2.46
CA ALA A 62 11.50 -2.71 -1.44
C ALA A 62 12.82 -2.64 -0.68
N SER A 63 13.68 -1.69 -1.04
CA SER A 63 14.93 -1.40 -0.34
C SER A 63 14.64 -0.51 0.86
N GLY A 64 13.64 -0.92 1.64
CA GLY A 64 13.33 -0.42 2.97
C GLY A 64 13.55 -1.55 3.96
N PHE A 65 14.71 -1.58 4.60
CA PHE A 65 15.05 -2.42 5.76
C PHE A 65 14.60 -3.89 5.73
N ALA A 66 14.55 -4.54 4.57
CA ALA A 66 14.34 -5.99 4.47
C ALA A 66 15.63 -6.64 3.94
N GLU A 67 16.16 -7.61 4.69
CA GLU A 67 17.29 -8.44 4.27
C GLU A 67 17.00 -9.05 2.90
N ALA A 68 17.92 -8.85 1.96
CA ALA A 68 17.67 -9.00 0.53
C ALA A 68 17.76 -10.44 -0.02
N ASP A 69 17.95 -11.48 0.81
CA ASP A 69 18.22 -12.83 0.30
C ASP A 69 17.18 -13.90 0.64
N SER A 70 16.26 -13.66 1.58
CA SER A 70 15.28 -14.67 2.03
C SER A 70 13.86 -14.44 1.54
N ALA A 71 13.54 -13.25 1.03
CA ALA A 71 12.18 -12.86 0.66
C ALA A 71 11.55 -13.70 -0.49
N PRO A 72 12.26 -14.08 -1.57
CA PRO A 72 11.67 -14.88 -2.64
C PRO A 72 11.28 -16.28 -2.16
N PHE A 73 12.19 -16.96 -1.44
CA PHE A 73 11.98 -18.30 -0.92
C PHE A 73 10.86 -18.35 0.13
N VAL A 74 10.81 -17.36 1.03
CA VAL A 74 9.75 -17.25 2.03
C VAL A 74 8.39 -16.99 1.36
N MET A 75 8.35 -16.16 0.31
CA MET A 75 7.10 -15.85 -0.39
C MET A 75 6.57 -17.05 -1.18
N ASP A 76 7.45 -17.81 -1.84
CA ASP A 76 7.08 -19.04 -2.56
C ASP A 76 6.54 -20.10 -1.58
N PHE A 77 7.19 -20.28 -0.43
CA PHE A 77 6.74 -21.21 0.60
C PHE A 77 5.40 -20.79 1.22
N VAL A 78 5.25 -19.54 1.64
CA VAL A 78 3.99 -19.04 2.23
C VAL A 78 2.83 -19.14 1.25
N SER A 79 3.10 -19.03 -0.05
CA SER A 79 2.09 -19.18 -1.10
C SER A 79 1.79 -20.65 -1.44
N SER A 80 2.59 -21.60 -0.97
CA SER A 80 2.33 -23.03 -1.16
C SER A 80 1.18 -23.52 -0.29
N SER A 81 0.54 -24.62 -0.70
CA SER A 81 -0.51 -25.26 0.08
C SER A 81 0.01 -25.73 1.44
N GLU A 82 1.23 -26.27 1.50
CA GLU A 82 1.83 -26.69 2.77
C GLU A 82 2.17 -25.48 3.67
N GLY A 83 2.70 -24.39 3.11
CA GLY A 83 3.04 -23.20 3.88
C GLY A 83 1.82 -22.49 4.48
N LEU A 84 0.72 -22.40 3.72
CA LEU A 84 -0.57 -21.90 4.22
C LEU A 84 -1.11 -22.77 5.37
N GLN A 85 -1.07 -24.09 5.23
CA GLN A 85 -1.56 -25.02 6.25
C GLN A 85 -0.72 -24.93 7.53
N LEU A 86 0.61 -24.89 7.40
CA LEU A 86 1.52 -24.75 8.52
C LEU A 86 1.30 -23.41 9.24
N ASN A 87 1.17 -22.31 8.49
CA ASN A 87 0.93 -20.98 9.05
C ASN A 87 -0.40 -20.95 9.84
N ARG A 88 -1.47 -21.50 9.26
CA ARG A 88 -2.78 -21.57 9.93
C ARG A 88 -2.75 -22.41 11.20
N ALA A 89 -2.09 -23.57 11.15
CA ALA A 89 -1.93 -24.43 12.32
C ALA A 89 -1.11 -23.73 13.42
N TYR A 90 0.01 -23.11 13.05
CA TYR A 90 0.90 -22.42 13.97
C TYR A 90 0.25 -21.19 14.63
N THR A 91 -0.52 -20.40 13.87
CA THR A 91 -1.25 -19.24 14.39
C THR A 91 -2.41 -19.63 15.30
N SER A 92 -2.99 -20.83 15.15
CA SER A 92 -4.02 -21.34 16.06
C SER A 92 -3.52 -21.66 17.48
N ILE A 93 -2.19 -21.79 17.67
CA ILE A 93 -1.58 -22.04 18.99
C ILE A 93 -1.60 -20.75 19.81
N SER A 94 -2.51 -20.64 20.78
CA SER A 94 -2.66 -19.44 21.61
C SER A 94 -1.54 -19.26 22.64
N ASP A 95 -0.98 -20.36 23.16
CA ASP A 95 0.10 -20.29 24.15
C ASP A 95 1.46 -20.04 23.48
N GLY A 96 2.07 -18.89 23.78
CA GLY A 96 3.38 -18.50 23.26
C GLY A 96 4.52 -19.46 23.65
N LYS A 97 4.44 -20.15 24.80
CA LYS A 97 5.44 -21.15 25.20
C LYS A 97 5.37 -22.40 24.35
N ILE A 98 4.15 -22.84 24.00
CA ILE A 98 3.94 -23.98 23.09
C ILE A 98 4.41 -23.63 21.69
N ARG A 99 4.05 -22.43 21.21
CA ARG A 99 4.48 -21.91 19.91
C ARG A 99 6.01 -21.89 19.79
N LYS A 100 6.72 -21.46 20.84
CA LYS A 100 8.19 -21.50 20.91
C LYS A 100 8.75 -22.92 20.81
N LYS A 101 8.19 -23.89 21.55
CA LYS A 101 8.61 -25.30 21.48
C LYS A 101 8.42 -25.91 20.09
N VAL A 102 7.33 -25.56 19.40
CA VAL A 102 7.08 -26.01 18.02
C VAL A 102 8.13 -25.43 17.07
N LEU A 103 8.47 -24.15 17.22
CA LEU A 103 9.54 -23.53 16.43
C LEU A 103 10.89 -24.20 16.68
N ASP A 104 11.22 -24.49 17.94
CA ASP A 104 12.47 -25.17 18.31
C ASP A 104 12.53 -26.59 17.73
N LEU A 105 11.40 -27.32 17.68
CA LEU A 105 11.31 -28.62 17.03
C LEU A 105 11.54 -28.52 15.51
N VAL A 106 10.87 -27.58 14.83
CA VAL A 106 11.03 -27.39 13.38
C VAL A 106 12.48 -27.05 13.03
N LYS A 107 13.16 -26.23 13.85
CA LYS A 107 14.58 -25.92 13.69
C LYS A 107 15.44 -27.17 13.86
N ALA A 108 15.20 -27.97 14.89
CA ALA A 108 15.96 -29.20 15.14
C ALA A 108 15.81 -30.27 14.06
N LEU A 109 14.75 -30.21 13.24
CA LEU A 109 14.54 -31.09 12.09
C LEU A 109 15.15 -30.56 10.79
N GLY A 110 15.52 -29.28 10.75
CA GLY A 110 16.02 -28.59 9.56
C GLY A 110 17.55 -28.48 9.48
N ASP A 111 18.27 -28.94 10.51
CA ASP A 111 19.73 -29.12 10.54
C ASP A 111 20.12 -30.53 10.08
#